data_AF-A0AAX7U282-F1
#
_entry.id   AF-A0AAX7U282-F1
#
_cell.length_a   1.000
_cell.length_b   1.000
_cell.length_c   1.000
_cell.angle_alpha   90.00
_cell.angle_beta   90.00
_cell.angle_gamma   90.00
#
_symmetry.space_group_name_H-M   'P 1'
#
loop_
_entity.id
_entity.type
_entity.pdbx_description
1 polymer ?
#
loop_
_entity_poly.entity_id
_entity_poly.type
_entity_poly.pdbx_seq_one_letter_code
_entity_poly.pdbx_strand_id
1 'polypeptide(L)'
;MQWCTSAGTLKIITAGKERAKAQCHELGENRYRGGSGPLQVSRGKTNHPLHKAFIEAGRQAGYPFTDDMNGYQQEGVGWMDMTIYKGKRWSTASAYLRPALGRPNLKAEVRCLTTKILFDGNRAVGVEYIQNGQKKKVFAEKEVIVSGGAINSPQLLMLSGIGNADDLKQLGIPVIQHLPGVGNNLQDHLELYVQQQCTQPITLYKAQKPFHMVKIGLEWLTMFTGYGATAHMESGGFIRSRPKVAHPDIQFHFLPSQVIDHGRVTPKIEAYQVHVGPMRSTSTGWLKLKSTNPLDHPIIQPNYLTTDIDVWEFRQCVKLSREIFAQKAFDPFRGPEALPGPQVQSDADIDAFVRQKADTAYHPSCTCKMGSPSDPMAVVDSNARVLGLEKLRVIDASIMPSIVSGNLNAPTIMMAEKTADIIRGRPALVDSGVPVYQPPTLDTQR
;
A
#
# COMPACT_ATOMS: atom_id res chain seq x y z
N MET A 1 -3.77 3.17 -10.84
CA MET A 1 -2.36 3.18 -10.38
C MET A 1 -1.44 3.67 -11.48
N GLN A 2 -1.09 4.96 -11.41
CA GLN A 2 -0.16 5.60 -12.34
C GLN A 2 1.26 5.60 -11.74
N TRP A 3 2.26 5.31 -12.56
CA TRP A 3 3.65 5.58 -12.26
C TRP A 3 3.98 6.94 -12.87
N CYS A 4 4.49 7.89 -12.08
CA CYS A 4 5.01 9.14 -12.62
C CYS A 4 6.53 9.05 -12.58
N THR A 5 7.17 8.98 -13.75
CA THR A 5 8.63 9.12 -13.89
C THR A 5 8.93 10.46 -14.55
N SER A 6 10.03 11.10 -14.16
CA SER A 6 10.49 12.43 -14.57
C SER A 6 10.88 12.59 -16.05
N ALA A 7 10.65 11.57 -16.87
CA ALA A 7 10.71 11.65 -18.33
C ALA A 7 9.32 11.27 -18.84
N GLY A 8 8.72 12.19 -19.61
CA GLY A 8 7.32 12.21 -20.02
C GLY A 8 6.65 10.83 -20.20
N THR A 9 5.49 10.69 -19.56
CA THR A 9 4.45 9.70 -19.91
C THR A 9 5.00 8.33 -20.28
N LEU A 10 5.76 7.68 -19.38
CA LEU A 10 5.91 6.23 -19.46
C LEU A 10 4.55 5.62 -19.10
N LYS A 11 3.80 5.44 -20.18
CA LYS A 11 2.39 5.08 -20.27
C LYS A 11 1.91 4.11 -19.20
N ILE A 12 0.69 4.37 -18.73
CA ILE A 12 -0.24 3.58 -17.92
C ILE A 12 -0.58 2.19 -18.52
N ILE A 13 0.19 1.75 -19.52
CA ILE A 13 -0.18 0.82 -20.59
C ILE A 13 0.37 -0.60 -20.36
N THR A 14 1.25 -0.80 -19.36
CA THR A 14 1.76 -2.14 -18.97
C THR A 14 1.11 -2.72 -17.71
N ALA A 15 0.41 -1.91 -16.89
CA ALA A 15 -0.02 -2.34 -15.56
C ALA A 15 -1.37 -3.10 -15.55
N GLY A 16 -2.27 -2.81 -16.50
CA GLY A 16 -3.62 -3.38 -16.53
C GLY A 16 -3.63 -4.90 -16.76
N LYS A 17 -2.91 -5.38 -17.79
CA LYS A 17 -2.86 -6.81 -18.13
C LYS A 17 -2.03 -7.64 -17.16
N GLU A 18 -0.90 -7.13 -16.68
CA GLU A 18 -0.11 -7.83 -15.66
C GLU A 18 -0.89 -7.93 -14.33
N ARG A 19 -1.62 -6.86 -13.96
CA ARG A 19 -2.57 -6.93 -12.84
C ARG A 19 -3.71 -7.91 -13.11
N ALA A 20 -4.27 -7.91 -14.33
CA ALA A 20 -5.33 -8.84 -14.71
C ALA A 20 -4.84 -10.29 -14.63
N LYS A 21 -3.64 -10.60 -15.12
CA LYS A 21 -3.00 -11.91 -15.00
C LYS A 21 -2.91 -12.37 -13.54
N ALA A 22 -2.58 -11.46 -12.63
CA ALA A 22 -2.43 -11.79 -11.22
C ALA A 22 -3.75 -12.15 -10.52
N GLN A 23 -4.90 -11.63 -10.98
CA GLN A 23 -6.15 -11.65 -10.22
C GLN A 23 -7.28 -12.46 -10.88
N CYS A 24 -8.14 -13.01 -10.03
CA CYS A 24 -9.45 -13.54 -10.38
C CYS A 24 -10.48 -12.73 -9.60
N HIS A 25 -11.17 -11.83 -10.30
CA HIS A 25 -12.16 -10.93 -9.71
C HIS A 25 -13.54 -11.57 -9.70
N GLU A 26 -14.27 -11.45 -8.59
CA GLU A 26 -15.57 -12.11 -8.44
C GLU A 26 -16.65 -11.65 -9.42
N LEU A 27 -16.53 -10.42 -9.95
CA LEU A 27 -17.45 -9.85 -10.95
C LEU A 27 -17.10 -10.28 -12.39
N GLY A 28 -16.09 -11.12 -12.57
CA GLY A 28 -15.62 -11.57 -13.88
C GLY A 28 -14.52 -10.71 -14.49
N GLU A 29 -14.01 -11.20 -15.62
CA GLU A 29 -12.99 -10.54 -16.43
C GLU A 29 -13.55 -9.35 -17.20
N ASN A 30 -12.75 -8.30 -17.34
CA ASN A 30 -12.98 -7.22 -18.29
C ASN A 30 -11.62 -6.58 -18.66
N ARG A 31 -11.61 -5.47 -19.42
CA ARG A 31 -10.35 -4.85 -19.86
C ARG A 31 -9.41 -4.40 -18.72
N TYR A 32 -9.94 -4.19 -17.50
CA TYR A 32 -9.20 -3.75 -16.32
C TYR A 32 -9.02 -4.87 -15.27
N ARG A 33 -9.80 -5.95 -15.38
CA ARG A 33 -9.93 -7.01 -14.36
C ARG A 33 -9.58 -8.38 -14.94
N GLY A 34 -8.90 -9.21 -14.15
CA GLY A 34 -8.65 -10.60 -14.52
C GLY A 34 -9.74 -11.52 -14.02
N GLY A 35 -10.00 -12.62 -14.75
CA GLY A 35 -10.96 -13.65 -14.37
C GLY A 35 -10.34 -14.99 -13.96
N SER A 36 -9.03 -15.14 -14.07
CA SER A 36 -8.37 -16.46 -13.96
C SER A 36 -7.06 -16.48 -13.17
N GLY A 37 -6.60 -15.32 -12.68
CA GLY A 37 -5.38 -15.23 -11.89
C GLY A 37 -5.51 -15.88 -10.51
N PRO A 38 -4.39 -16.25 -9.87
CA PRO A 38 -4.43 -16.97 -8.59
C PRO A 38 -4.89 -16.10 -7.40
N LEU A 39 -4.78 -14.77 -7.50
CA LEU A 39 -5.21 -13.85 -6.45
C LEU A 39 -6.73 -13.61 -6.55
N GLN A 40 -7.49 -14.26 -5.67
CA GLN A 40 -8.92 -14.04 -5.57
C GLN A 40 -9.22 -12.66 -4.96
N VAL A 41 -10.04 -11.88 -5.67
CA VAL A 41 -10.47 -10.53 -5.27
C VAL A 41 -12.00 -10.48 -5.27
N SER A 42 -12.57 -10.10 -4.14
CA SER A 42 -14.01 -9.95 -3.94
C SER A 42 -14.41 -8.48 -3.87
N ARG A 43 -15.63 -8.15 -4.30
CA ARG A 43 -16.21 -6.82 -4.13
C ARG A 43 -16.76 -6.73 -2.71
N GLY A 44 -16.61 -5.56 -2.08
CA GLY A 44 -17.30 -5.24 -0.83
C GLY A 44 -18.80 -5.46 -0.95
N LYS A 45 -19.32 -6.47 -0.26
CA LYS A 45 -20.75 -6.77 -0.16
C LYS A 45 -21.21 -6.46 1.25
N THR A 46 -22.08 -5.47 1.38
CA THR A 46 -22.63 -5.12 2.67
C THR A 46 -24.04 -4.59 2.54
N ASN A 47 -24.89 -4.99 3.48
CA ASN A 47 -26.21 -4.40 3.68
C ASN A 47 -26.18 -3.30 4.76
N HIS A 48 -25.00 -2.98 5.29
CA HIS A 48 -24.84 -2.02 6.36
C HIS A 48 -25.19 -0.61 5.85
N PRO A 49 -26.18 0.07 6.46
CA PRO A 49 -26.74 1.32 5.93
C PRO A 49 -25.71 2.45 5.85
N LEU A 50 -24.75 2.52 6.78
CA LEU A 50 -23.71 3.55 6.78
C LEU A 50 -22.81 3.56 5.53
N HIS A 51 -22.55 2.42 4.86
CA HIS A 51 -21.80 2.43 3.61
C HIS A 51 -22.59 3.08 2.47
N LYS A 52 -23.91 2.79 2.41
CA LYS A 52 -24.81 3.44 1.45
C LYS A 52 -24.93 4.93 1.74
N ALA A 53 -25.04 5.31 3.01
CA ALA A 53 -25.05 6.70 3.45
C ALA A 53 -23.77 7.43 3.04
N PHE A 54 -22.59 6.80 3.19
CA PHE A 54 -21.32 7.39 2.76
C PHE A 54 -21.26 7.65 1.25
N ILE A 55 -21.66 6.67 0.44
CA ILE A 55 -21.67 6.83 -1.03
C ILE A 55 -22.66 7.92 -1.45
N GLU A 56 -23.86 7.92 -0.88
CA GLU A 56 -24.87 8.93 -1.19
C GLU A 56 -24.46 10.32 -0.70
N ALA A 57 -23.82 10.42 0.46
CA ALA A 57 -23.25 11.67 0.96
C ALA A 57 -22.17 12.22 0.01
N GLY A 58 -21.27 11.37 -0.50
CA GLY A 58 -20.29 11.82 -1.50
C GLY A 58 -20.96 12.36 -2.77
N ARG A 59 -22.05 11.73 -3.23
CA ARG A 59 -22.85 12.22 -4.36
C ARG A 59 -23.56 13.55 -4.07
N GLN A 60 -24.11 13.70 -2.87
CA GLN A 60 -24.76 14.95 -2.42
C GLN A 60 -23.76 16.10 -2.29
N ALA A 61 -22.51 15.79 -1.90
CA ALA A 61 -21.40 16.73 -1.96
C ALA A 61 -20.92 16.99 -3.41
N GLY A 62 -21.50 16.36 -4.43
CA GLY A 62 -21.18 16.61 -5.84
C GLY A 62 -20.01 15.79 -6.39
N TYR A 63 -19.48 14.81 -5.65
CA TYR A 63 -18.50 13.88 -6.19
C TYR A 63 -19.18 12.79 -7.04
N PRO A 64 -18.56 12.35 -8.13
CA PRO A 64 -19.14 11.30 -8.95
C PRO A 64 -19.20 9.97 -8.18
N PHE A 65 -20.11 9.09 -8.61
CA PHE A 65 -20.09 7.70 -8.19
C PHE A 65 -19.19 6.89 -9.13
N THR A 66 -18.46 5.92 -8.59
CA THR A 66 -17.70 4.95 -9.38
C THR A 66 -18.05 3.52 -9.00
N ASP A 67 -18.46 2.76 -10.02
CA ASP A 67 -18.70 1.33 -9.90
C ASP A 67 -17.40 0.53 -9.78
N ASP A 68 -16.25 1.09 -10.18
CA ASP A 68 -14.96 0.41 -10.14
C ASP A 68 -13.81 1.43 -10.03
N MET A 69 -13.38 1.72 -8.79
CA MET A 69 -12.24 2.60 -8.50
C MET A 69 -10.90 2.11 -9.07
N ASN A 70 -10.86 0.83 -9.43
CA ASN A 70 -9.70 0.14 -9.95
C ASN A 70 -9.76 -0.05 -11.49
N GLY A 71 -10.86 0.38 -12.11
CA GLY A 71 -11.18 0.23 -13.52
C GLY A 71 -11.05 1.55 -14.30
N TYR A 72 -12.02 1.83 -15.16
CA TYR A 72 -12.01 3.02 -16.04
C TYR A 72 -11.97 4.34 -15.25
N GLN A 73 -12.79 4.47 -14.20
CA GLN A 73 -12.94 5.71 -13.44
C GLN A 73 -12.54 5.50 -11.97
N GLN A 74 -11.33 5.93 -11.62
CA GLN A 74 -10.88 5.92 -10.22
C GLN A 74 -11.60 6.97 -9.38
N GLU A 75 -11.86 8.14 -9.97
CA GLU A 75 -12.43 9.28 -9.28
C GLU A 75 -13.89 9.08 -8.88
N GLY A 76 -14.20 9.43 -7.64
CA GLY A 76 -15.53 9.36 -7.05
C GLY A 76 -15.59 8.54 -5.78
N VAL A 77 -16.81 8.41 -5.25
CA VAL A 77 -17.14 7.52 -4.14
C VAL A 77 -17.80 6.24 -4.65
N GLY A 78 -17.64 5.14 -3.94
CA GLY A 78 -18.18 3.85 -4.38
C GLY A 78 -17.69 2.67 -3.58
N TRP A 79 -17.77 1.49 -4.19
CA TRP A 79 -17.46 0.22 -3.54
C TRP A 79 -16.00 -0.19 -3.75
N MET A 80 -15.38 -0.67 -2.67
CA MET A 80 -13.99 -1.13 -2.64
C MET A 80 -13.91 -2.64 -2.82
N ASP A 81 -12.81 -3.11 -3.39
CA ASP A 81 -12.52 -4.54 -3.44
C ASP A 81 -11.63 -4.97 -2.29
N MET A 82 -11.71 -6.25 -1.96
CA MET A 82 -10.94 -6.89 -0.90
C MET A 82 -10.27 -8.14 -1.42
N THR A 83 -9.09 -8.43 -0.89
CA THR A 83 -8.40 -9.70 -1.15
C THR A 83 -8.88 -10.76 -0.15
N ILE A 84 -10.17 -11.10 -0.24
CA ILE A 84 -10.88 -12.08 0.61
C ILE A 84 -11.56 -13.10 -0.29
N TYR A 85 -11.36 -14.38 0.01
CA TYR A 85 -11.97 -15.49 -0.72
C TYR A 85 -12.57 -16.50 0.25
N LYS A 86 -13.85 -16.83 0.05
CA LYS A 86 -14.62 -17.73 0.93
C LYS A 86 -14.45 -17.39 2.41
N GLY A 87 -14.60 -16.09 2.71
CA GLY A 87 -14.49 -15.53 4.06
C GLY A 87 -13.11 -15.54 4.69
N LYS A 88 -12.06 -15.88 3.94
CA LYS A 88 -10.67 -15.90 4.43
C LYS A 88 -9.84 -14.85 3.71
N ARG A 89 -8.89 -14.23 4.42
CA ARG A 89 -7.83 -13.44 3.79
C ARG A 89 -7.13 -14.28 2.73
N TRP A 90 -7.02 -13.75 1.51
CA TRP A 90 -6.39 -14.43 0.39
C TRP A 90 -5.02 -13.82 0.07
N SER A 91 -4.01 -14.17 0.86
CA SER A 91 -2.65 -13.64 0.71
C SER A 91 -1.92 -14.19 -0.52
N THR A 92 -0.82 -13.53 -0.93
CA THR A 92 0.10 -14.05 -1.96
C THR A 92 0.68 -15.42 -1.59
N ALA A 93 0.88 -15.70 -0.30
CA ALA A 93 1.27 -17.03 0.16
C ALA A 93 0.18 -18.08 -0.14
N SER A 94 -1.11 -17.72 0.00
CA SER A 94 -2.23 -18.63 -0.31
C SER A 94 -2.45 -18.78 -1.81
N ALA A 95 -2.32 -17.68 -2.56
CA ALA A 95 -2.53 -17.63 -4.00
C ALA A 95 -1.39 -18.28 -4.80
N TYR A 96 -0.13 -18.00 -4.46
CA TYR A 96 1.03 -18.39 -5.26
C TYR A 96 1.89 -19.47 -4.61
N LEU A 97 2.24 -19.31 -3.33
CA LEU A 97 3.22 -20.19 -2.70
C LEU A 97 2.63 -21.56 -2.33
N ARG A 98 1.56 -21.59 -1.53
CA ARG A 98 0.97 -22.84 -1.03
C ARG A 98 0.61 -23.84 -2.14
N PRO A 99 -0.02 -23.43 -3.27
CA PRO A 99 -0.29 -24.36 -4.38
C PRO A 99 0.98 -24.87 -5.06
N ALA A 100 2.08 -24.11 -5.00
CA ALA A 100 3.36 -24.49 -5.61
C ALA A 100 4.24 -25.36 -4.71
N LEU A 101 3.98 -25.43 -3.39
CA LEU A 101 4.81 -26.19 -2.43
C LEU A 101 4.88 -27.69 -2.70
N GLY A 102 3.88 -28.26 -3.41
CA GLY A 102 3.89 -29.67 -3.80
C GLY A 102 4.88 -30.00 -4.93
N ARG A 103 5.52 -29.00 -5.55
CA ARG A 103 6.46 -29.22 -6.66
C ARG A 103 7.82 -29.66 -6.10
N PRO A 104 8.44 -30.72 -6.64
CA PRO A 104 9.72 -31.25 -6.12
C PRO A 104 10.89 -30.29 -6.27
N ASN A 105 10.76 -29.27 -7.13
CA ASN A 105 11.79 -28.27 -7.40
C ASN A 105 11.61 -26.95 -6.63
N LEU A 106 10.71 -26.89 -5.64
CA LEU A 106 10.53 -25.73 -4.78
C LEU A 106 10.76 -26.11 -3.31
N LYS A 107 11.70 -25.41 -2.67
CA LYS A 107 11.92 -25.51 -1.23
C LYS A 107 11.55 -24.19 -0.56
N ALA A 108 10.71 -24.26 0.48
CA ALA A 108 10.37 -23.12 1.31
C ALA A 108 10.88 -23.34 2.73
N GLU A 109 11.62 -22.38 3.25
CA GLU A 109 12.18 -22.38 4.60
C GLU A 109 11.59 -21.18 5.36
N VAL A 110 11.20 -21.39 6.62
CA VAL A 110 10.64 -20.34 7.48
C VAL A 110 11.55 -20.09 8.67
N ARG A 111 11.33 -18.93 9.33
CA ARG A 111 12.16 -18.47 10.47
C ARG A 111 13.65 -18.39 10.10
N CYS A 112 13.91 -17.95 8.87
CA CYS A 112 15.24 -17.73 8.31
C CYS A 112 15.45 -16.24 8.14
N LEU A 113 16.16 -15.60 9.07
CA LEU A 113 16.53 -14.19 8.91
C LEU A 113 17.76 -14.13 8.00
N THR A 114 17.61 -13.69 6.75
CA THR A 114 18.72 -13.46 5.84
C THR A 114 19.58 -12.30 6.36
N THR A 115 20.88 -12.55 6.55
CA THR A 115 21.80 -11.59 7.18
C THR A 115 22.73 -10.93 6.18
N LYS A 116 23.06 -11.63 5.07
CA LYS A 116 24.02 -11.14 4.08
C LYS A 116 23.85 -11.84 2.72
N ILE A 117 24.12 -11.13 1.63
CA ILE A 117 24.30 -11.68 0.29
C ILE A 117 25.78 -12.00 0.10
N LEU A 118 26.06 -13.16 -0.48
CA LEU A 118 27.42 -13.65 -0.73
C LEU A 118 27.83 -13.31 -2.16
N PHE A 119 29.08 -12.87 -2.34
CA PHE A 119 29.64 -12.40 -3.61
C PHE A 119 30.90 -13.15 -4.01
N ASP A 120 31.06 -13.37 -5.31
CA ASP A 120 32.33 -13.67 -5.99
C ASP A 120 32.57 -12.57 -7.04
N GLY A 121 33.54 -11.69 -6.77
CA GLY A 121 33.68 -10.43 -7.51
C GLY A 121 32.39 -9.58 -7.45
N ASN A 122 31.84 -9.25 -8.63
CA ASN A 122 30.59 -8.50 -8.78
C ASN A 122 29.34 -9.40 -8.86
N ARG A 123 29.48 -10.72 -8.73
CA ARG A 123 28.38 -11.68 -8.90
C ARG A 123 27.83 -12.14 -7.55
N ALA A 124 26.51 -12.03 -7.37
CA ALA A 124 25.84 -12.65 -6.24
C ALA A 124 25.78 -14.18 -6.43
N VAL A 125 26.29 -14.93 -5.45
CA VAL A 125 26.42 -16.40 -5.50
C VAL A 125 25.60 -17.13 -4.44
N GLY A 126 24.95 -16.41 -3.53
CA GLY A 126 24.15 -17.02 -2.46
C GLY A 126 23.78 -16.05 -1.36
N VAL A 127 23.26 -16.60 -0.26
CA VAL A 127 22.91 -15.83 0.94
C VAL A 127 23.33 -16.57 2.21
N GLU A 128 23.64 -15.80 3.25
CA GLU A 128 23.75 -16.25 4.63
C GLU A 128 22.45 -15.92 5.36
N TYR A 129 21.99 -16.82 6.24
CA TYR A 129 20.81 -16.60 7.07
C TYR A 129 20.97 -17.26 8.45
N ILE A 130 20.25 -16.73 9.44
CA ILE A 130 20.12 -17.32 10.78
C ILE A 130 18.82 -18.11 10.85
N GLN A 131 18.90 -19.37 11.29
CA GLN A 131 17.74 -20.21 11.58
C GLN A 131 18.04 -21.02 12.85
N ASN A 132 17.13 -20.97 13.82
CA ASN A 132 17.30 -21.61 15.13
C ASN A 132 18.62 -21.23 15.83
N GLY A 133 19.01 -19.95 15.73
CA GLY A 133 20.25 -19.42 16.32
C GLY A 133 21.54 -19.79 15.58
N GLN A 134 21.46 -20.59 14.50
CA GLN A 134 22.63 -21.00 13.73
C GLN A 134 22.72 -20.25 12.40
N LYS A 135 23.94 -19.79 12.06
CA LYS A 135 24.22 -19.24 10.74
C LYS A 135 24.37 -20.36 9.72
N LYS A 136 23.67 -20.24 8.60
CA LYS A 136 23.68 -21.17 7.47
C LYS A 136 23.91 -20.40 6.19
N LYS A 137 24.42 -21.09 5.17
CA LYS A 137 24.63 -20.54 3.83
C LYS A 137 23.89 -21.40 2.81
N VAL A 138 23.35 -20.76 1.79
CA VAL A 138 22.79 -21.42 0.60
C VAL A 138 23.29 -20.70 -0.63
N PHE A 139 23.68 -21.46 -1.65
CA PHE A 139 24.25 -20.95 -2.89
C PHE A 139 23.23 -20.99 -4.02
N ALA A 140 23.37 -20.09 -4.97
CA ALA A 140 22.50 -19.94 -6.13
C ALA A 140 23.33 -19.96 -7.41
N GLU A 141 23.04 -20.92 -8.30
CA GLU A 141 23.73 -21.03 -9.59
C GLU A 141 23.29 -19.94 -10.58
N LYS A 142 22.00 -19.57 -10.54
CA LYS A 142 21.38 -18.68 -11.52
C LYS A 142 21.27 -17.24 -11.05
N GLU A 143 20.60 -17.00 -9.93
CA GLU A 143 20.25 -15.65 -9.48
C GLU A 143 19.83 -15.64 -8.00
N VAL A 144 20.14 -14.53 -7.30
CA VAL A 144 19.61 -14.18 -5.99
C VAL A 144 18.54 -13.10 -6.17
N ILE A 145 17.36 -13.30 -5.56
CA ILE A 145 16.23 -12.35 -5.62
C ILE A 145 15.89 -11.91 -4.20
N VAL A 146 15.92 -10.59 -3.97
CA VAL A 146 15.59 -9.97 -2.69
C VAL A 146 14.16 -9.43 -2.74
N SER A 147 13.33 -9.85 -1.77
CA SER A 147 11.93 -9.43 -1.64
C SER A 147 11.56 -9.16 -0.17
N GLY A 148 12.44 -8.46 0.55
CA GLY A 148 12.28 -8.11 1.97
C GLY A 148 11.35 -6.90 2.21
N GLY A 149 10.88 -6.23 1.16
CA GLY A 149 10.08 -5.02 1.25
C GLY A 149 10.91 -3.75 1.43
N ALA A 150 10.23 -2.60 1.46
CA ALA A 150 10.86 -1.27 1.50
C ALA A 150 11.75 -0.98 2.71
N ILE A 151 11.72 -1.81 3.74
CA ILE A 151 12.55 -1.64 4.93
C ILE A 151 13.68 -2.67 4.95
N ASN A 152 13.37 -3.97 4.81
CA ASN A 152 14.38 -5.01 5.00
C ASN A 152 15.26 -5.24 3.76
N SER A 153 14.77 -5.01 2.54
CA SER A 153 15.58 -5.12 1.32
C SER A 153 16.76 -4.15 1.33
N PRO A 154 16.59 -2.83 1.52
CA PRO A 154 17.72 -1.92 1.60
C PRO A 154 18.63 -2.21 2.80
N GLN A 155 18.09 -2.64 3.95
CA GLN A 155 18.91 -3.08 5.08
C GLN A 155 19.84 -4.25 4.70
N LEU A 156 19.30 -5.29 4.06
CA LEU A 156 20.07 -6.44 3.61
C LEU A 156 21.13 -6.05 2.58
N LEU A 157 20.79 -5.17 1.63
CA LEU A 157 21.75 -4.66 0.63
C LEU A 157 22.91 -3.92 1.33
N MET A 158 22.61 -3.01 2.26
CA MET A 158 23.65 -2.27 3.00
C MET A 158 24.54 -3.20 3.82
N LEU A 159 23.97 -4.17 4.55
CA LEU A 159 24.73 -5.17 5.31
C LEU A 159 25.61 -6.06 4.40
N SER A 160 25.25 -6.15 3.13
CA SER A 160 25.99 -6.89 2.10
C SER A 160 27.02 -6.04 1.36
N GLY A 161 27.21 -4.78 1.76
CA GLY A 161 28.18 -3.87 1.14
C GLY A 161 27.66 -3.09 -0.07
N ILE A 162 26.34 -2.98 -0.23
CA ILE A 162 25.68 -2.28 -1.34
C ILE A 162 24.93 -1.07 -0.79
N GLY A 163 25.42 0.14 -1.09
CA GLY A 163 24.84 1.36 -0.55
C GLY A 163 25.72 2.59 -0.71
N ASN A 164 25.44 3.65 0.05
CA ASN A 164 26.32 4.81 0.12
C ASN A 164 27.69 4.39 0.69
N ALA A 165 28.77 4.65 -0.05
CA ALA A 165 30.08 4.11 0.28
C ALA A 165 30.63 4.67 1.61
N ASP A 166 30.31 5.93 1.93
CA ASP A 166 30.82 6.59 3.13
C ASP A 166 30.06 6.11 4.37
N ASP A 167 28.74 5.97 4.27
CA ASP A 167 27.91 5.36 5.34
C ASP A 167 28.38 3.93 5.66
N LEU A 168 28.69 3.14 4.63
CA LEU A 168 29.18 1.76 4.80
C LEU A 168 30.58 1.71 5.44
N LYS A 169 31.52 2.54 4.96
CA LYS A 169 32.88 2.63 5.52
C LYS A 169 32.86 3.07 6.98
N GLN A 170 31.97 3.99 7.36
CA GLN A 170 31.83 4.43 8.75
C GLN A 170 31.46 3.28 9.70
N LEU A 171 30.72 2.29 9.21
CA LEU A 171 30.36 1.08 9.95
C LEU A 171 31.35 -0.08 9.78
N GLY A 172 32.45 0.13 9.05
CA GLY A 172 33.44 -0.91 8.75
C GLY A 172 32.94 -2.00 7.79
N ILE A 173 31.92 -1.71 6.98
CA ILE A 173 31.39 -2.64 5.98
C ILE A 173 32.18 -2.47 4.67
N PRO A 174 32.80 -3.54 4.13
CA PRO A 174 33.45 -3.47 2.82
C PRO A 174 32.43 -3.10 1.73
N VAL A 175 32.79 -2.11 0.91
CA VAL A 175 31.93 -1.66 -0.19
C VAL A 175 32.10 -2.61 -1.37
N ILE A 176 31.02 -3.32 -1.70
CA ILE A 176 30.91 -4.15 -2.91
C ILE A 176 30.46 -3.29 -4.09
N GLN A 177 29.46 -2.44 -3.87
CA GLN A 177 28.94 -1.55 -4.91
C GLN A 177 28.42 -0.25 -4.28
N HIS A 178 28.91 0.89 -4.78
CA HIS A 178 28.38 2.18 -4.41
C HIS A 178 27.05 2.44 -5.12
N LEU A 179 25.96 2.45 -4.34
CA LEU A 179 24.61 2.85 -4.77
C LEU A 179 24.00 3.74 -3.69
N PRO A 180 24.23 5.07 -3.74
CA PRO A 180 23.75 5.97 -2.70
C PRO A 180 22.22 6.03 -2.62
N GLY A 181 21.50 5.55 -3.64
CA GLY A 181 20.05 5.41 -3.61
C GLY A 181 19.51 4.37 -2.63
N VAL A 182 20.31 3.37 -2.20
CA VAL A 182 19.83 2.32 -1.28
C VAL A 182 19.46 2.93 0.07
N GLY A 183 18.20 2.74 0.47
CA GLY A 183 17.63 3.28 1.70
C GLY A 183 17.14 4.72 1.60
N ASN A 184 17.41 5.44 0.51
CA ASN A 184 16.90 6.80 0.29
C ASN A 184 15.55 6.79 -0.42
N ASN A 185 14.90 7.96 -0.54
CA ASN A 185 13.60 8.08 -1.21
C ASN A 185 12.49 7.23 -0.56
N LEU A 186 12.52 7.06 0.77
CA LEU A 186 11.44 6.39 1.49
C LEU A 186 10.16 7.20 1.33
N GLN A 187 9.15 6.59 0.72
CA GLN A 187 7.82 7.18 0.56
C GLN A 187 6.79 6.29 1.20
N ASP A 188 5.77 6.90 1.80
CA ASP A 188 4.65 6.21 2.43
C ASP A 188 3.36 6.98 2.14
N HIS A 189 2.23 6.29 2.21
CA HIS A 189 0.95 6.97 2.35
C HIS A 189 0.71 7.21 3.82
N LEU A 190 0.34 8.45 4.15
CA LEU A 190 -0.13 8.81 5.47
C LEU A 190 -1.66 8.88 5.44
N GLU A 191 -2.27 8.54 6.57
CA GLU A 191 -3.71 8.66 6.78
C GLU A 191 -3.99 9.33 8.14
N LEU A 192 -5.13 9.99 8.23
CA LEU A 192 -5.71 10.47 9.48
C LEU A 192 -7.13 9.91 9.62
N TYR A 193 -7.66 9.94 10.85
CA TYR A 193 -9.03 9.52 11.11
C TYR A 193 -9.92 10.74 11.37
N VAL A 194 -10.96 10.89 10.57
CA VAL A 194 -12.08 11.81 10.85
C VAL A 194 -13.25 10.96 11.32
N GLN A 195 -13.67 11.16 12.56
CA GLN A 195 -14.62 10.31 13.28
C GLN A 195 -15.87 11.10 13.67
N GLN A 196 -17.02 10.50 13.40
CA GLN A 196 -18.32 11.01 13.80
C GLN A 196 -18.98 10.02 14.75
N GLN A 197 -19.57 10.52 15.85
CA GLN A 197 -20.45 9.68 16.67
C GLN A 197 -21.64 9.21 15.84
N CYS A 198 -22.07 7.97 16.07
CA CYS A 198 -23.31 7.46 15.50
C CYS A 198 -24.42 7.51 16.55
N THR A 199 -25.56 8.11 16.22
CA THR A 199 -26.73 8.20 17.12
C THR A 199 -27.46 6.86 17.28
N GLN A 200 -27.16 5.89 16.42
CA GLN A 200 -27.82 4.59 16.39
C GLN A 200 -26.86 3.46 16.75
N PRO A 201 -27.32 2.39 17.43
CA PRO A 201 -26.49 1.27 17.85
C PRO A 201 -26.28 0.25 16.72
N ILE A 202 -25.81 0.73 15.57
CA ILE A 202 -25.67 -0.06 14.33
C ILE A 202 -24.21 -0.28 13.93
N THR A 203 -23.25 0.30 14.64
CA THR A 203 -21.83 0.22 14.28
C THR A 203 -21.20 -1.07 14.78
N LEU A 204 -19.91 -1.28 14.49
CA LEU A 204 -19.15 -2.42 15.01
C LEU A 204 -18.84 -2.33 16.51
N TYR A 205 -19.25 -1.28 17.21
CA TYR A 205 -19.03 -1.12 18.64
C TYR A 205 -19.51 -2.33 19.46
N LYS A 206 -20.73 -2.81 19.22
CA LYS A 206 -21.29 -3.98 19.91
C LYS A 206 -20.52 -5.27 19.58
N ALA A 207 -19.96 -5.38 18.38
CA ALA A 207 -19.18 -6.55 17.93
C ALA A 207 -17.88 -6.73 18.75
N GLN A 208 -17.35 -5.66 19.34
CA GLN A 208 -16.15 -5.67 20.17
C GLN A 208 -16.41 -6.13 21.62
N LYS A 209 -17.65 -6.43 22.00
CA LYS A 209 -17.95 -6.96 23.34
C LYS A 209 -17.62 -8.47 23.38
N PRO A 210 -17.02 -8.99 24.47
CA PRO A 210 -16.50 -10.37 24.51
C PRO A 210 -17.48 -11.45 24.05
N PHE A 211 -18.74 -11.38 24.48
CA PHE A 211 -19.78 -12.31 24.05
C PHE A 211 -20.01 -12.31 22.53
N HIS A 212 -20.04 -11.14 21.90
CA HIS A 212 -20.19 -11.01 20.45
C HIS A 212 -18.94 -11.48 19.72
N MET A 213 -17.74 -11.17 20.24
CA MET A 213 -16.49 -11.67 19.67
C MET A 213 -16.44 -13.20 19.65
N VAL A 214 -16.87 -13.87 20.72
CA VAL A 214 -16.98 -15.34 20.76
C VAL A 214 -17.96 -15.84 19.70
N LYS A 215 -19.15 -15.24 19.60
CA LYS A 215 -20.15 -15.62 18.59
C LYS A 215 -19.62 -15.44 17.16
N ILE A 216 -19.00 -14.30 16.87
CA ILE A 216 -18.40 -13.99 15.57
C ILE A 216 -17.28 -14.97 15.25
N GLY A 217 -16.42 -15.27 16.23
CA GLY A 217 -15.34 -16.25 16.09
C GLY A 217 -15.86 -17.66 15.79
N LEU A 218 -16.88 -18.11 16.50
CA LEU A 218 -17.52 -19.42 16.26
C LEU A 218 -18.17 -19.49 14.88
N GLU A 219 -18.90 -18.45 14.47
CA GLU A 219 -19.49 -18.37 13.13
C GLU A 219 -18.40 -18.46 12.04
N TRP A 220 -17.33 -17.69 12.20
CA TRP A 220 -16.24 -17.67 11.22
C TRP A 220 -15.47 -19.00 11.18
N LEU A 221 -15.19 -19.61 12.33
CA LEU A 221 -14.46 -20.88 12.40
C LEU A 221 -15.25 -22.06 11.80
N THR A 222 -16.59 -21.99 11.83
CA THR A 222 -17.47 -23.07 11.35
C THR A 222 -17.92 -22.87 9.91
N MET A 223 -18.26 -21.64 9.52
CA MET A 223 -18.89 -21.34 8.22
C MET A 223 -18.05 -20.40 7.34
N PHE A 224 -17.04 -19.73 7.89
CA PHE A 224 -16.31 -18.65 7.23
C PHE A 224 -17.24 -17.53 6.70
N THR A 225 -18.25 -17.17 7.50
CA THR A 225 -19.22 -16.11 7.22
C THR A 225 -19.21 -15.03 8.31
N GLY A 226 -20.09 -14.04 8.17
CA GLY A 226 -20.35 -13.03 9.20
C GLY A 226 -19.26 -11.97 9.32
N TYR A 227 -19.25 -11.27 10.46
CA TYR A 227 -18.36 -10.13 10.69
C TYR A 227 -16.86 -10.48 10.74
N GLY A 228 -16.51 -11.76 10.94
CA GLY A 228 -15.12 -12.23 10.85
C GLY A 228 -14.63 -12.42 9.41
N ALA A 229 -15.54 -12.41 8.43
CA ALA A 229 -15.26 -12.75 7.03
C ALA A 229 -15.03 -11.52 6.12
N THR A 230 -14.98 -10.32 6.66
CA THR A 230 -14.75 -9.06 5.92
C THR A 230 -13.75 -8.15 6.63
N ALA A 231 -13.18 -7.19 5.91
CA ALA A 231 -12.38 -6.11 6.47
C ALA A 231 -13.22 -4.90 6.95
N HIS A 232 -14.54 -4.88 6.65
CA HIS A 232 -15.47 -3.78 6.95
C HIS A 232 -15.16 -2.44 6.26
N MET A 233 -14.30 -2.48 5.23
CA MET A 233 -13.94 -1.33 4.38
C MET A 233 -14.58 -1.46 2.99
N GLU A 234 -15.89 -1.73 2.93
CA GLU A 234 -16.59 -2.02 1.66
C GLU A 234 -16.81 -0.79 0.78
N SER A 235 -16.72 0.42 1.34
CA SER A 235 -16.89 1.68 0.59
C SER A 235 -15.75 2.65 0.86
N GLY A 236 -15.50 3.52 -0.11
CA GLY A 236 -14.42 4.50 -0.04
C GLY A 236 -14.53 5.51 -1.17
N GLY A 237 -13.43 6.15 -1.51
CA GLY A 237 -13.39 7.04 -2.65
C GLY A 237 -12.03 7.60 -2.97
N PHE A 238 -11.90 8.16 -4.16
CA PHE A 238 -10.77 8.99 -4.56
C PHE A 238 -11.30 10.32 -5.09
N ILE A 239 -10.89 11.44 -4.50
CA ILE A 239 -11.31 12.77 -4.94
C ILE A 239 -10.09 13.68 -5.16
N ARG A 240 -10.30 14.82 -5.82
CA ARG A 240 -9.29 15.87 -5.92
C ARG A 240 -9.29 16.77 -4.68
N SER A 241 -8.11 17.15 -4.22
CA SER A 241 -7.92 18.14 -3.16
C SER A 241 -8.24 19.57 -3.60
N ARG A 242 -8.08 19.87 -4.91
CA ARG A 242 -8.31 21.19 -5.53
C ARG A 242 -8.54 21.08 -7.05
N PRO A 243 -8.99 22.18 -7.70
CA PRO A 243 -8.85 22.33 -9.15
C PRO A 243 -7.42 22.12 -9.64
N LYS A 244 -7.28 21.77 -10.92
CA LYS A 244 -6.03 21.62 -11.69
C LYS A 244 -5.17 20.42 -11.30
N VAL A 245 -5.61 19.57 -10.37
CA VAL A 245 -4.96 18.28 -10.11
C VAL A 245 -5.38 17.29 -11.19
N ALA A 246 -4.44 16.74 -11.96
CA ALA A 246 -4.75 15.88 -13.10
C ALA A 246 -5.51 14.59 -12.71
N HIS A 247 -5.28 14.08 -11.50
CA HIS A 247 -5.83 12.81 -11.00
C HIS A 247 -6.27 12.97 -9.55
N PRO A 248 -7.24 12.18 -9.05
CA PRO A 248 -7.64 12.29 -7.66
C PRO A 248 -6.46 11.90 -6.75
N ASP A 249 -6.14 12.78 -5.82
CA ASP A 249 -4.99 12.76 -4.95
C ASP A 249 -5.35 12.46 -3.49
N ILE A 250 -6.63 12.50 -3.11
CA ILE A 250 -7.10 12.10 -1.78
C ILE A 250 -7.78 10.73 -1.88
N GLN A 251 -7.46 9.81 -0.96
CA GLN A 251 -8.16 8.53 -0.80
C GLN A 251 -8.97 8.51 0.51
N PHE A 252 -10.15 7.89 0.48
CA PHE A 252 -10.96 7.57 1.65
C PHE A 252 -11.18 6.05 1.76
N HIS A 253 -11.09 5.54 2.99
CA HIS A 253 -11.66 4.25 3.39
C HIS A 253 -12.70 4.51 4.47
N PHE A 254 -13.96 4.21 4.17
CA PHE A 254 -15.04 4.37 5.14
C PHE A 254 -15.15 3.13 6.03
N LEU A 255 -15.37 3.35 7.32
CA LEU A 255 -15.51 2.29 8.31
C LEU A 255 -16.68 2.60 9.27
N PRO A 256 -17.63 1.68 9.48
CA PRO A 256 -18.69 1.82 10.47
C PRO A 256 -18.19 1.40 11.87
N SER A 257 -17.06 1.96 12.30
CA SER A 257 -16.48 1.74 13.62
C SER A 257 -15.66 2.94 14.06
N GLN A 258 -15.51 3.11 15.38
CA GLN A 258 -14.39 3.87 15.92
C GLN A 258 -13.12 3.02 15.80
N VAL A 259 -12.01 3.58 15.30
CA VAL A 259 -10.68 2.97 15.41
C VAL A 259 -9.78 3.90 16.19
N ILE A 260 -9.05 3.35 17.16
CA ILE A 260 -8.13 4.11 18.00
C ILE A 260 -6.80 3.35 17.99
N ASP A 261 -5.71 4.05 17.72
CA ASP A 261 -4.35 3.49 17.65
C ASP A 261 -4.30 2.20 16.81
N HIS A 262 -4.64 2.30 15.52
CA HIS A 262 -4.66 1.15 14.59
C HIS A 262 -5.51 -0.05 15.07
N GLY A 263 -6.50 0.19 15.92
CA GLY A 263 -7.37 -0.84 16.50
C GLY A 263 -6.78 -1.56 17.71
N ARG A 264 -5.65 -1.09 18.25
CA ARG A 264 -5.06 -1.60 19.50
C ARG A 264 -5.85 -1.21 20.74
N VAL A 265 -6.63 -0.13 20.64
CA VAL A 265 -7.48 0.35 21.72
C VAL A 265 -8.95 0.08 21.39
N THR A 266 -9.66 -0.55 22.32
CA THR A 266 -11.07 -0.88 22.16
C THR A 266 -11.91 0.39 21.93
N PRO A 267 -12.83 0.36 20.94
CA PRO A 267 -13.82 1.41 20.73
C PRO A 267 -14.58 1.76 22.02
N LYS A 268 -14.91 3.04 22.19
CA LYS A 268 -15.59 3.55 23.39
C LYS A 268 -17.06 3.88 23.16
N ILE A 269 -17.40 4.25 21.92
CA ILE A 269 -18.73 4.73 21.54
C ILE A 269 -19.16 4.14 20.18
N GLU A 270 -20.45 4.24 19.88
CA GLU A 270 -20.95 4.07 18.52
C GLU A 270 -20.39 5.18 17.64
N ALA A 271 -19.59 4.83 16.63
CA ALA A 271 -19.00 5.80 15.72
C ALA A 271 -18.75 5.21 14.34
N TYR A 272 -18.63 6.08 13.36
CA TYR A 272 -18.10 5.78 12.05
C TYR A 272 -17.03 6.79 11.68
N GLN A 273 -16.24 6.47 10.67
CA GLN A 273 -15.10 7.30 10.30
C GLN A 273 -14.70 7.09 8.85
N VAL A 274 -13.86 8.00 8.37
CA VAL A 274 -13.00 7.77 7.22
C VAL A 274 -11.55 7.74 7.67
N HIS A 275 -10.81 6.78 7.15
CA HIS A 275 -9.37 6.91 7.03
C HIS A 275 -9.12 7.70 5.75
N VAL A 276 -8.40 8.81 5.85
CA VAL A 276 -8.24 9.73 4.74
C VAL A 276 -6.82 10.28 4.68
N GLY A 277 -6.29 10.40 3.47
CA GLY A 277 -5.00 11.01 3.25
C GLY A 277 -4.68 11.26 1.77
N PRO A 278 -3.69 12.10 1.48
CA PRO A 278 -3.15 12.28 0.15
C PRO A 278 -2.32 11.07 -0.29
N MET A 279 -2.38 10.76 -1.58
CA MET A 279 -1.76 9.60 -2.21
C MET A 279 -0.42 9.93 -2.90
N ARG A 280 -0.04 11.20 -2.90
CA ARG A 280 1.14 11.73 -3.62
C ARG A 280 1.90 12.77 -2.79
N SER A 281 1.98 12.53 -1.48
CA SER A 281 2.83 13.31 -0.59
C SER A 281 4.23 13.48 -1.17
N THR A 282 4.74 14.70 -1.06
CA THR A 282 6.02 15.14 -1.61
C THR A 282 7.17 14.96 -0.62
N SER A 283 6.88 14.84 0.67
CA SER A 283 7.84 14.46 1.69
C SER A 283 8.44 13.09 1.40
N THR A 284 9.78 13.02 1.42
CA THR A 284 10.53 11.77 1.29
C THR A 284 11.51 11.59 2.45
N GLY A 285 11.61 10.37 2.94
CA GLY A 285 12.51 9.98 4.01
C GLY A 285 13.70 9.15 3.53
N TRP A 286 14.36 8.54 4.51
CA TRP A 286 15.45 7.60 4.32
C TRP A 286 15.50 6.56 5.45
N LEU A 287 16.24 5.49 5.23
CA LEU A 287 16.68 4.55 6.26
C LEU A 287 18.18 4.30 6.15
N LYS A 288 18.82 4.10 7.31
CA LYS A 288 20.25 3.77 7.42
C LYS A 288 20.46 2.62 8.39
N LEU A 289 21.57 1.92 8.22
CA LEU A 289 22.02 0.96 9.21
C LEU A 289 22.34 1.67 10.53
N LYS A 290 21.83 1.10 11.63
CA LYS A 290 22.24 1.50 12.98
C LYS A 290 23.60 0.89 13.36
N SER A 291 23.83 -0.34 12.92
CA SER A 291 25.04 -1.12 13.20
C SER A 291 25.24 -2.19 12.13
N THR A 292 26.31 -2.99 12.25
CA THR A 292 26.56 -4.18 11.42
C THR A 292 25.82 -5.42 11.90
N ASN A 293 25.10 -5.35 13.02
CA ASN A 293 24.30 -6.46 13.52
C ASN A 293 22.99 -6.56 12.71
N PRO A 294 22.75 -7.67 11.98
CA PRO A 294 21.52 -7.82 11.17
C PRO A 294 20.23 -7.88 12.01
N LEU A 295 20.34 -8.10 13.33
CA LEU A 295 19.20 -8.11 14.26
C LEU A 295 18.81 -6.72 14.74
N ASP A 296 19.66 -5.72 14.56
CA ASP A 296 19.34 -4.36 14.97
C ASP A 296 18.39 -3.73 13.95
N HIS A 297 17.33 -3.08 14.44
CA HIS A 297 16.44 -2.32 13.57
C HIS A 297 17.19 -1.14 12.93
N PRO A 298 16.96 -0.86 11.63
CA PRO A 298 17.56 0.30 10.98
C PRO A 298 17.02 1.59 11.58
N ILE A 299 17.78 2.67 11.41
CA ILE A 299 17.28 4.02 11.68
C ILE A 299 16.34 4.35 10.52
N ILE A 300 15.10 4.72 10.83
CA ILE A 300 14.08 5.09 9.84
C ILE A 300 13.69 6.53 10.11
N GLN A 301 13.90 7.40 9.12
CA GLN A 301 13.57 8.81 9.19
C GLN A 301 12.63 9.14 8.03
N PRO A 302 11.30 9.06 8.23
CA PRO A 302 10.33 9.19 7.15
C PRO A 302 10.14 10.63 6.66
N ASN A 303 10.48 11.64 7.46
CA ASN A 303 10.31 13.06 7.14
C ASN A 303 8.86 13.45 6.77
N TYR A 304 7.88 12.82 7.41
CA TYR A 304 6.47 13.14 7.20
C TYR A 304 6.16 14.61 7.44
N LEU A 305 5.31 15.18 6.57
CA LEU A 305 4.78 16.55 6.68
C LEU A 305 5.87 17.64 6.70
N THR A 306 6.99 17.40 6.02
CA THR A 306 8.11 18.35 5.90
C THR A 306 7.91 19.41 4.84
N THR A 307 6.93 19.24 3.93
CA THR A 307 6.60 20.24 2.90
C THR A 307 5.26 20.91 3.21
N ASP A 308 5.12 22.17 2.82
CA ASP A 308 3.89 22.95 3.03
C ASP A 308 2.70 22.38 2.25
N ILE A 309 2.96 21.80 1.07
CA ILE A 309 1.92 21.23 0.23
C ILE A 309 1.31 19.98 0.89
N ASP A 310 2.12 19.14 1.52
CA ASP A 310 1.63 17.94 2.21
C ASP A 310 0.73 18.32 3.39
N VAL A 311 1.15 19.32 4.19
CA VAL A 311 0.34 19.85 5.29
C VAL A 311 -0.98 20.43 4.77
N TRP A 312 -0.94 21.19 3.67
CA TRP A 312 -2.12 21.79 3.07
C TRP A 312 -3.10 20.73 2.53
N GLU A 313 -2.62 19.67 1.86
CA GLU A 313 -3.47 18.60 1.33
C GLU A 313 -4.12 17.80 2.45
N PHE A 314 -3.40 17.56 3.54
CA PHE A 314 -3.96 16.96 4.75
C PHE A 314 -5.04 17.82 5.42
N ARG A 315 -4.88 19.14 5.40
CA ARG A 315 -5.94 20.06 5.85
C ARG A 315 -7.20 19.92 4.99
N GLN A 316 -7.05 19.77 3.67
CA GLN A 316 -8.19 19.51 2.79
C GLN A 316 -8.86 18.18 3.10
N CYS A 317 -8.08 17.13 3.42
CA CYS A 317 -8.64 15.84 3.83
C CYS A 317 -9.63 15.97 5.00
N VAL A 318 -9.29 16.77 6.03
CA VAL A 318 -10.20 17.05 7.16
C VAL A 318 -11.45 17.82 6.70
N LYS A 319 -11.27 18.91 5.95
CA LYS A 319 -12.38 19.77 5.51
C LYS A 319 -13.38 19.02 4.61
N LEU A 320 -12.87 18.26 3.64
CA LEU A 320 -13.70 17.51 2.70
C LEU A 320 -14.38 16.31 3.38
N SER A 321 -13.73 15.68 4.36
CA SER A 321 -14.38 14.64 5.18
C SER A 321 -15.58 15.20 5.96
N ARG A 322 -15.40 16.36 6.61
CA ARG A 322 -16.48 17.06 7.33
C ARG A 322 -17.62 17.44 6.40
N GLU A 323 -17.30 17.92 5.20
CA GLU A 323 -18.30 18.27 4.20
C GLU A 323 -19.14 17.06 3.77
N ILE A 324 -18.50 15.90 3.53
CA ILE A 324 -19.21 14.65 3.20
C ILE A 324 -20.08 14.21 4.37
N PHE A 325 -19.56 14.18 5.60
CA PHE A 325 -20.35 13.78 6.76
C PHE A 325 -21.50 14.75 7.09
N ALA A 326 -21.42 16.02 6.68
CA ALA A 326 -22.48 17.00 6.86
C ALA A 326 -23.69 16.81 5.92
N GLN A 327 -23.58 15.99 4.87
CA GLN A 327 -24.65 15.79 3.90
C GLN A 327 -25.88 15.08 4.47
N LYS A 328 -27.03 15.24 3.81
CA LYS A 328 -28.35 14.77 4.27
C LYS A 328 -28.42 13.26 4.47
N ALA A 329 -27.67 12.49 3.67
CA ALA A 329 -27.60 11.04 3.79
C ALA A 329 -27.16 10.55 5.18
N PHE A 330 -26.43 11.38 5.93
CA PHE A 330 -26.00 11.09 7.29
C PHE A 330 -26.93 11.65 8.38
N ASP A 331 -27.93 12.47 8.08
CA ASP A 331 -28.83 13.07 9.08
C ASP A 331 -29.44 12.06 10.06
N PRO A 332 -29.86 10.85 9.65
CA PRO A 332 -30.41 9.86 10.58
C PRO A 332 -29.38 9.27 11.56
N PHE A 333 -28.08 9.37 11.25
CA PHE A 333 -27.00 8.68 11.94
C PHE A 333 -26.00 9.62 12.64
N ARG A 334 -25.91 10.88 12.23
CA ARG A 334 -24.88 11.83 12.62
C ARG A 334 -25.09 12.35 14.04
N GLY A 335 -24.22 11.94 14.95
CA GLY A 335 -24.04 12.56 16.27
C GLY A 335 -22.99 13.69 16.20
N PRO A 336 -22.42 14.14 17.33
CA PRO A 336 -21.31 15.09 17.37
C PRO A 336 -20.02 14.56 16.68
N GLU A 337 -19.15 15.46 16.24
CA GLU A 337 -17.82 15.07 15.74
C GLU A 337 -16.97 14.56 16.92
N ALA A 338 -16.38 13.38 16.77
CA ALA A 338 -15.52 12.77 17.79
C ALA A 338 -14.04 13.11 17.57
N LEU A 339 -13.58 13.14 16.32
CA LEU A 339 -12.20 13.47 15.95
C LEU A 339 -12.20 14.14 14.57
N PRO A 340 -11.55 15.29 14.34
CA PRO A 340 -10.71 16.06 15.28
C PRO A 340 -11.43 16.65 16.50
N GLY A 341 -12.74 16.89 16.38
CA GLY A 341 -13.58 17.46 17.42
C GLY A 341 -13.96 18.93 17.12
N PRO A 342 -15.05 19.42 17.72
CA PRO A 342 -15.67 20.71 17.38
C PRO A 342 -14.78 21.92 17.68
N GLN A 343 -13.77 21.80 18.53
CA GLN A 343 -12.82 22.85 18.83
C GLN A 343 -11.76 23.09 17.73
N VAL A 344 -11.56 22.11 16.84
CA VAL A 344 -10.54 22.19 15.77
C VAL A 344 -11.17 22.84 14.54
N GLN A 345 -11.11 24.17 14.44
CA GLN A 345 -11.83 24.92 13.40
C GLN A 345 -10.89 25.66 12.45
N SER A 346 -9.91 26.38 12.98
CA SER A 346 -9.00 27.16 12.15
C SER A 346 -8.03 26.26 11.38
N ASP A 347 -7.46 26.80 10.31
CA ASP A 347 -6.42 26.12 9.54
C ASP A 347 -5.22 25.72 10.43
N ALA A 348 -4.86 26.57 11.39
CA ALA A 348 -3.79 26.28 12.36
C ALA A 348 -4.16 25.13 13.32
N ASP A 349 -5.42 25.06 13.77
CA ASP A 349 -5.88 23.96 14.63
C ASP A 349 -5.84 22.63 13.87
N ILE A 350 -6.32 22.63 12.62
CA ILE A 350 -6.32 21.43 11.76
C ILE A 350 -4.89 20.98 11.50
N ASP A 351 -3.99 21.90 11.20
CA ASP A 351 -2.58 21.62 10.97
C ASP A 351 -1.87 21.02 12.20
N ALA A 352 -2.19 21.51 13.40
CA ALA A 352 -1.69 20.95 14.65
C ALA A 352 -2.25 19.54 14.89
N PHE A 353 -3.54 19.34 14.62
CA PHE A 353 -4.18 18.03 14.69
C PHE A 353 -3.53 17.03 13.72
N VAL A 354 -3.32 17.41 12.46
CA VAL A 354 -2.65 16.59 11.44
C VAL A 354 -1.27 16.16 11.90
N ARG A 355 -0.43 17.10 12.39
CA ARG A 355 0.91 16.76 12.91
C ARG A 355 0.88 15.80 14.09
N GLN A 356 -0.16 15.88 14.93
CA GLN A 356 -0.30 15.01 16.09
C GLN A 356 -0.84 13.62 15.72
N LYS A 357 -1.64 13.48 14.66
CA LYS A 357 -2.49 12.30 14.42
C LYS A 357 -2.28 11.60 13.08
N ALA A 358 -1.66 12.24 12.08
CA ALA A 358 -1.33 11.56 10.84
C ALA A 358 -0.33 10.44 11.11
N ASP A 359 -0.58 9.26 10.56
CA ASP A 359 0.26 8.09 10.73
C ASP A 359 0.32 7.26 9.44
N THR A 360 1.24 6.31 9.38
CA THR A 360 1.43 5.41 8.24
C THR A 360 0.16 4.62 7.92
N ALA A 361 -0.17 4.53 6.64
CA ALA A 361 -1.14 3.58 6.09
C ALA A 361 -0.50 2.20 5.80
N TYR A 362 0.73 1.97 6.31
CA TYR A 362 1.57 0.81 6.06
C TYR A 362 1.90 0.59 4.58
N HIS A 363 2.24 1.68 3.88
CA HIS A 363 2.63 1.67 2.47
C HIS A 363 4.09 2.14 2.23
N PRO A 364 5.09 1.77 3.06
CA PRO A 364 6.48 2.17 2.80
C PRO A 364 6.96 1.57 1.46
N SER A 365 7.65 2.39 0.68
CA SER A 365 8.07 2.09 -0.69
C SER A 365 9.31 2.89 -1.10
N CYS A 366 9.78 2.62 -2.33
CA CYS A 366 10.72 3.45 -3.08
C CYS A 366 12.20 3.49 -2.64
N THR A 367 12.56 2.72 -1.61
CA THR A 367 13.89 2.70 -0.98
C THR A 367 15.01 2.00 -1.76
N CYS A 368 14.67 1.35 -2.87
CA CYS A 368 15.59 0.78 -3.84
C CYS A 368 15.17 1.20 -5.26
N LYS A 369 14.87 2.49 -5.43
CA LYS A 369 14.29 3.09 -6.64
C LYS A 369 14.82 2.49 -7.95
N MET A 370 13.88 2.05 -8.80
CA MET A 370 14.14 1.71 -10.19
C MET A 370 14.40 2.98 -11.01
N GLY A 371 15.41 2.96 -11.89
CA GLY A 371 15.72 4.08 -12.76
C GLY A 371 16.65 3.73 -13.92
N SER A 372 16.98 4.74 -14.71
CA SER A 372 18.03 4.63 -15.73
C SER A 372 19.37 4.34 -15.05
N PRO A 373 20.30 3.57 -15.66
CA PRO A 373 21.67 3.45 -15.15
C PRO A 373 22.41 4.79 -15.02
N SER A 374 21.93 5.84 -15.69
CA SER A 374 22.46 7.21 -15.58
C SER A 374 21.86 8.03 -14.44
N ASP A 375 20.81 7.55 -13.76
CA ASP A 375 20.25 8.20 -12.57
C ASP A 375 21.14 7.83 -11.37
N PRO A 376 21.83 8.80 -10.74
CA PRO A 376 22.77 8.53 -9.64
C PRO A 376 22.07 7.95 -8.40
N MET A 377 20.75 8.07 -8.30
CA MET A 377 19.94 7.55 -7.19
C MET A 377 19.21 6.25 -7.54
N ALA A 378 19.37 5.73 -8.77
CA ALA A 378 18.80 4.43 -9.11
C ALA A 378 19.57 3.30 -8.42
N VAL A 379 18.82 2.30 -7.95
CA VAL A 379 19.36 1.07 -7.35
C VAL A 379 19.17 -0.11 -8.28
N VAL A 380 18.05 -0.16 -9.00
CA VAL A 380 17.76 -1.21 -9.98
C VAL A 380 17.43 -0.66 -11.36
N ASP A 381 17.69 -1.46 -12.39
CA ASP A 381 17.29 -1.17 -13.77
C ASP A 381 15.79 -1.47 -14.02
N SER A 382 15.32 -1.23 -15.25
CA SER A 382 13.94 -1.52 -15.68
C SER A 382 13.53 -3.01 -15.65
N ASN A 383 14.51 -3.90 -15.45
CA ASN A 383 14.30 -5.33 -15.24
C ASN A 383 14.43 -5.72 -13.76
N ALA A 384 14.52 -4.75 -12.85
CA ALA A 384 14.73 -4.97 -11.42
C ALA A 384 16.09 -5.58 -11.03
N ARG A 385 17.10 -5.51 -11.92
CA ARG A 385 18.48 -5.94 -11.64
C ARG A 385 19.22 -4.85 -10.89
N VAL A 386 19.95 -5.22 -9.84
CA VAL A 386 20.77 -4.27 -9.08
C VAL A 386 21.89 -3.74 -9.97
N LEU A 387 22.01 -2.41 -10.06
CA LEU A 387 22.98 -1.76 -10.95
C LEU A 387 24.42 -2.08 -10.50
N GLY A 388 25.27 -2.39 -11.47
CA GLY A 388 26.68 -2.72 -11.25
C GLY A 388 26.95 -4.15 -10.76
N LEU A 389 25.93 -4.95 -10.49
CA LEU A 389 26.07 -6.31 -9.97
C LEU A 389 25.43 -7.37 -10.88
N GLU A 390 26.05 -8.55 -10.91
CA GLU A 390 25.55 -9.68 -11.64
C GLU A 390 24.69 -10.58 -10.76
N LYS A 391 23.63 -11.14 -11.37
CA LYS A 391 22.78 -12.17 -10.75
C LYS A 391 22.11 -11.77 -9.44
N LEU A 392 21.80 -10.48 -9.30
CA LEU A 392 21.05 -9.94 -8.16
C LEU A 392 19.87 -9.08 -8.63
N ARG A 393 18.69 -9.34 -8.06
CA ARG A 393 17.48 -8.50 -8.25
C ARG A 393 16.86 -8.11 -6.92
N VAL A 394 16.13 -7.00 -6.94
CA VAL A 394 15.21 -6.62 -5.87
C VAL A 394 13.81 -6.57 -6.47
N ILE A 395 12.86 -7.30 -5.90
CA ILE A 395 11.49 -7.38 -6.41
C ILE A 395 10.52 -7.25 -5.23
N ASP A 396 10.17 -6.01 -4.89
CA ASP A 396 9.16 -5.65 -3.88
C ASP A 396 8.80 -4.15 -4.00
N ALA A 397 8.08 -3.58 -3.04
CA ALA A 397 7.69 -2.16 -3.06
C ALA A 397 8.87 -1.17 -2.97
N SER A 398 10.09 -1.60 -2.61
CA SER A 398 11.27 -0.73 -2.58
C SER A 398 11.65 -0.22 -3.97
N ILE A 399 11.37 -0.97 -5.04
CA ILE A 399 11.83 -0.57 -6.39
C ILE A 399 10.95 0.49 -7.06
N MET A 400 9.85 0.87 -6.42
CA MET A 400 8.98 1.92 -6.93
C MET A 400 9.78 3.22 -7.12
N PRO A 401 9.81 3.88 -8.29
CA PRO A 401 10.49 5.17 -8.41
C PRO A 401 9.78 6.30 -7.65
N SER A 402 8.46 6.20 -7.54
CA SER A 402 7.59 7.05 -6.76
C SER A 402 6.39 6.21 -6.35
N ILE A 403 5.86 6.48 -5.16
CA ILE A 403 4.68 5.80 -4.65
C ILE A 403 3.50 6.00 -5.60
N VAL A 404 2.72 4.94 -5.82
CA VAL A 404 1.58 4.97 -6.74
C VAL A 404 0.30 5.29 -5.98
N SER A 405 -0.65 5.98 -6.61
CA SER A 405 -1.92 6.30 -5.95
C SER A 405 -2.74 5.04 -5.66
N GLY A 406 -3.07 4.83 -4.39
CA GLY A 406 -3.84 3.70 -3.86
C GLY A 406 -2.99 2.65 -3.11
N ASN A 407 -3.64 1.66 -2.51
CA ASN A 407 -2.96 0.66 -1.67
C ASN A 407 -1.92 -0.18 -2.43
N LEU A 408 -0.76 -0.44 -1.80
CA LEU A 408 0.43 -0.97 -2.50
C LEU A 408 0.49 -2.49 -2.69
N ASN A 409 -0.51 -3.25 -2.23
CA ASN A 409 -0.53 -4.71 -2.41
C ASN A 409 -0.60 -5.12 -3.90
N ALA A 410 -1.63 -4.65 -4.62
CA ALA A 410 -1.83 -4.95 -6.04
C ALA A 410 -0.66 -4.50 -6.95
N PRO A 411 -0.10 -3.27 -6.83
CA PRO A 411 1.03 -2.86 -7.68
C PRO A 411 2.30 -3.66 -7.38
N THR A 412 2.53 -4.05 -6.13
CA THR A 412 3.68 -4.91 -5.77
C THR A 412 3.56 -6.29 -6.41
N ILE A 413 2.37 -6.91 -6.35
CA ILE A 413 2.12 -8.21 -7.02
C ILE A 413 2.26 -8.09 -8.53
N MET A 414 1.75 -7.01 -9.13
CA MET A 414 1.88 -6.74 -10.57
C MET A 414 3.35 -6.61 -11.00
N MET A 415 4.18 -5.88 -10.24
CA MET A 415 5.61 -5.79 -10.51
C MET A 415 6.30 -7.16 -10.39
N ALA A 416 5.91 -7.97 -9.40
CA ALA A 416 6.46 -9.32 -9.23
C ALA A 416 6.08 -10.24 -10.40
N GLU A 417 4.83 -10.22 -10.86
CA GLU A 417 4.37 -10.97 -12.03
C GLU A 417 5.11 -10.59 -13.31
N LYS A 418 5.21 -9.29 -13.58
CA LYS A 418 5.97 -8.76 -14.72
C LYS A 418 7.43 -9.21 -14.68
N THR A 419 8.07 -9.11 -13.52
CA THR A 419 9.48 -9.49 -13.38
C THR A 419 9.68 -11.00 -13.45
N ALA A 420 8.72 -11.80 -12.97
CA ALA A 420 8.74 -13.25 -13.13
C ALA A 420 8.67 -13.66 -14.61
N ASP A 421 7.89 -12.96 -15.44
CA ASP A 421 7.88 -13.20 -16.88
C ASP A 421 9.21 -12.80 -17.55
N ILE A 422 9.82 -11.68 -17.15
CA ILE A 422 11.16 -11.29 -17.61
C ILE A 422 12.19 -12.39 -17.29
N ILE A 423 12.19 -12.92 -16.07
CA ILE A 423 13.10 -14.00 -15.65
C ILE A 423 12.89 -15.28 -16.48
N ARG A 424 11.65 -15.53 -16.90
CA ARG A 424 11.27 -16.69 -17.72
C ARG A 424 11.46 -16.46 -19.23
N GLY A 425 11.94 -15.29 -19.66
CA GLY A 425 12.08 -14.94 -21.07
C GLY A 425 10.74 -14.79 -21.79
N ARG A 426 9.68 -14.42 -21.07
CA ARG A 426 8.34 -14.19 -21.63
C ARG A 426 8.16 -12.72 -22.00
N PRO A 427 7.43 -12.41 -23.09
CA PRO A 427 7.15 -11.03 -23.47
C PRO A 427 6.27 -10.36 -22.41
N ALA A 428 6.50 -9.07 -22.17
CA ALA A 428 5.68 -8.28 -21.26
C ALA A 428 4.24 -8.15 -21.79
N LEU A 429 3.25 -8.22 -20.91
CA LEU A 429 1.87 -7.99 -21.28
C LEU A 429 1.59 -6.49 -21.40
N VAL A 430 1.39 -6.03 -22.64
CA VAL A 430 1.09 -4.63 -22.94
C VAL A 430 -0.33 -4.50 -23.49
N ASP A 431 -1.08 -3.50 -23.00
CA ASP A 431 -2.34 -3.04 -23.60
C ASP A 431 -2.25 -1.54 -23.83
N SER A 432 -1.76 -1.17 -25.01
CA SER A 432 -1.72 0.23 -25.43
C SER A 432 -3.12 0.69 -25.80
N GLY A 433 -3.62 1.70 -25.10
CA GLY A 433 -4.93 2.30 -25.39
C GLY A 433 -6.06 1.85 -24.49
N VAL A 434 -5.76 1.32 -23.29
CA VAL A 434 -6.77 1.18 -22.24
C VAL A 434 -7.29 2.59 -21.89
N PRO A 435 -8.59 2.88 -22.05
CA PRO A 435 -9.11 4.19 -21.75
C PRO A 435 -9.05 4.42 -20.24
N VAL A 436 -8.76 5.64 -19.84
CA VAL A 436 -8.80 6.08 -18.43
C VAL A 436 -9.70 7.28 -18.41
N TYR A 437 -10.58 7.35 -17.42
CA TYR A 437 -11.48 8.48 -17.25
C TYR A 437 -10.70 9.80 -17.19
N GLN A 438 -11.20 10.78 -17.92
CA GLN A 438 -10.76 12.16 -17.86
C GLN A 438 -11.98 13.01 -17.48
N PRO A 439 -11.86 13.91 -16.48
CA PRO A 439 -12.97 14.79 -16.14
C PRO A 439 -13.22 15.77 -17.30
N PRO A 440 -14.47 16.27 -17.46
CA PRO A 440 -14.80 17.24 -18.50
C PRO A 440 -13.97 18.55 -18.40
N THR A 441 -13.58 18.93 -17.19
CA THR A 441 -12.70 20.07 -16.92
C THR A 441 -11.84 19.80 -15.68
N LEU A 442 -10.69 20.48 -15.58
CA LEU A 442 -9.86 20.53 -14.38
C LEU A 442 -9.98 21.88 -13.65
N ASP A 443 -10.79 22.82 -14.14
CA ASP A 443 -10.92 24.14 -13.51
C ASP A 443 -11.77 24.11 -12.23
N THR A 444 -12.50 23.02 -12.00
CA THR A 444 -13.25 22.74 -10.78
C THR A 444 -12.66 21.53 -10.03
N GLN A 445 -12.97 21.41 -8.74
CA GLN A 445 -12.63 20.22 -7.95
C GLN A 445 -13.52 19.01 -8.33
N ARG A 446 -14.74 19.29 -8.77
CA ARG A 446 -15.85 18.33 -8.98
C ARG A 446 -16.46 18.55 -10.35
#